data_AF-I1Q5T5-F1
#
_entry.id   AF-I1Q5T5-F1
#
_cell.length_a   1.000
_cell.length_b   1.000
_cell.length_c   1.000
_cell.angle_alpha   90.00
_cell.angle_beta   90.00
_cell.angle_gamma   90.00
#
_symmetry.space_group_name_H-M   'P 1'
#
loop_
_entity.id
_entity.type
_entity.pdbx_description
1 polymer ?
#
loop_
_entity_poly.entity_id
_entity_poly.type
_entity_poly.pdbx_seq_one_letter_code
_entity_poly.pdbx_strand_id
1 'polypeptide(L)'
;SRQDVNPRVEHLLQEIKQVTDKAVCVGYGISTPDHVRQIAEWGADGVIIGSAMVRQLGEAASPKQGLKRLEKYARSLKNALP
;
A
#
# COMPACT_ATOMS: atom_id res chain seq x y z
N SER A 1 -6.69 14.73 3.44
CA SER A 1 -5.96 13.50 3.83
C SER A 1 -6.94 12.34 3.72
N ARG A 2 -6.64 11.26 2.99
CA ARG A 2 -7.46 10.03 3.03
C ARG A 2 -7.00 9.25 4.25
N GLN A 3 -7.66 9.45 5.39
CA GLN A 3 -7.27 8.81 6.65
C GLN A 3 -7.70 7.35 6.73
N ASP A 4 -8.76 6.98 6.01
CA ASP A 4 -9.32 5.62 6.07
C ASP A 4 -9.33 4.96 4.69
N VAL A 5 -8.99 3.67 4.66
CA VAL A 5 -9.20 2.81 3.48
C VAL A 5 -10.70 2.57 3.35
N ASN A 6 -11.24 2.66 2.13
CA ASN A 6 -12.67 2.47 1.90
C ASN A 6 -13.10 1.06 2.37
N PRO A 7 -14.06 0.93 3.31
CA PRO A 7 -14.48 -0.37 3.84
C PRO A 7 -15.02 -1.34 2.79
N ARG A 8 -15.50 -0.84 1.65
CA ARG A 8 -15.96 -1.69 0.52
C ARG A 8 -14.86 -2.57 -0.05
N VAL A 9 -13.59 -2.22 0.17
CA VAL A 9 -12.44 -3.00 -0.29
C VAL A 9 -12.42 -4.39 0.34
N GLU A 10 -12.78 -4.51 1.62
CA GLU A 10 -12.83 -5.79 2.32
C GLU A 10 -13.82 -6.76 1.65
N HIS A 11 -15.08 -6.33 1.48
CA HIS A 11 -16.11 -7.15 0.85
C HIS A 11 -15.74 -7.55 -0.58
N LEU A 12 -15.27 -6.59 -1.40
CA LEU A 12 -14.89 -6.86 -2.78
C LEU A 12 -13.71 -7.84 -2.88
N LEU A 13 -12.74 -7.73 -1.98
CA LEU A 13 -11.60 -8.64 -1.91
C LEU A 13 -12.08 -10.08 -1.64
N GLN A 14 -13.01 -10.26 -0.70
CA GLN A 14 -13.57 -11.58 -0.39
C GLN A 14 -14.37 -12.15 -1.57
N GLU A 15 -15.20 -11.34 -2.23
CA GLU A 15 -15.96 -11.76 -3.41
C GLU A 15 -15.05 -12.21 -4.55
N ILE A 16 -13.97 -11.47 -4.84
CA ILE A 16 -13.03 -11.83 -5.89
C ILE A 16 -12.33 -13.15 -5.54
N LYS A 17 -11.84 -13.31 -4.31
CA LYS A 17 -11.15 -14.53 -3.87
C LYS A 17 -12.03 -15.77 -3.89
N GLN A 18 -13.36 -15.64 -3.86
CA GLN A 18 -14.29 -16.77 -4.01
C GLN A 18 -14.37 -17.32 -5.44
N VAL A 19 -13.96 -16.55 -6.45
CA VAL A 19 -14.13 -16.91 -7.88
C VAL A 19 -12.79 -17.13 -8.61
N THR A 20 -11.66 -17.07 -7.92
CA THR A 20 -10.33 -17.31 -8.51
C THR A 20 -9.34 -17.82 -7.48
N ASP A 21 -8.45 -18.73 -7.91
CA ASP A 21 -7.29 -19.17 -7.12
C ASP A 21 -6.04 -18.30 -7.32
N LYS A 22 -6.11 -17.30 -8.22
CA LYS A 22 -5.03 -16.34 -8.43
C LYS A 22 -4.90 -15.40 -7.24
N ALA A 23 -3.66 -15.00 -6.92
CA ALA A 23 -3.38 -13.97 -5.92
C ALA A 23 -4.12 -12.65 -6.25
N VAL A 24 -4.77 -12.07 -5.25
CA VAL A 24 -5.52 -10.81 -5.35
C VAL A 24 -4.81 -9.71 -4.59
N CYS A 25 -4.29 -8.73 -5.33
CA CYS A 25 -3.60 -7.56 -4.78
C CYS A 25 -4.51 -6.34 -4.76
N VAL A 26 -4.41 -5.52 -3.71
CA VAL A 26 -5.18 -4.26 -3.59
C VAL A 26 -4.28 -3.07 -3.90
N GLY A 27 -4.77 -2.15 -4.73
CA GLY A 27 -4.04 -0.95 -5.12
C GLY A 27 -4.94 0.24 -5.37
N TYR A 28 -5.17 1.07 -4.34
CA TYR A 28 -5.67 2.45 -4.49
C TYR A 28 -5.67 3.17 -3.14
N GLY A 29 -5.11 4.40 -3.06
CA GLY A 29 -5.18 5.21 -1.84
C GLY A 29 -4.35 4.73 -0.65
N ILE A 30 -3.44 3.76 -0.86
CA ILE A 30 -2.58 3.19 0.16
C ILE A 30 -1.34 4.08 0.30
N SER A 31 -1.08 4.59 1.49
CA SER A 31 0.05 5.49 1.72
C SER A 31 0.65 5.44 3.11
N THR A 32 0.10 4.67 4.05
CA THR A 32 0.60 4.56 5.42
C THR A 32 0.84 3.10 5.78
N PRO A 33 1.75 2.81 6.74
CA PRO A 33 1.88 1.48 7.34
C PRO A 33 0.56 0.90 7.84
N ASP A 34 -0.33 1.74 8.39
CA ASP A 34 -1.63 1.29 8.90
C ASP A 34 -2.57 0.83 7.78
N HIS A 35 -2.59 1.53 6.64
CA HIS A 35 -3.34 1.06 5.46
C HIS A 35 -2.81 -0.31 4.99
N VAL A 36 -1.49 -0.51 5.03
CA VAL A 36 -0.87 -1.79 4.62
C VAL A 36 -1.29 -2.92 5.56
N ARG A 37 -1.24 -2.70 6.88
CA ARG A 37 -1.71 -3.67 7.89
C ARG A 37 -3.18 -4.01 7.70
N GLN A 38 -4.03 -2.99 7.61
CA GLN A 38 -5.48 -3.19 7.44
C GLN A 38 -5.81 -4.05 6.22
N ILE A 39 -5.15 -3.81 5.10
CA ILE A 39 -5.40 -4.54 3.85
C ILE A 39 -4.85 -5.98 3.93
N ALA A 40 -3.72 -6.19 4.59
CA ALA A 40 -3.20 -7.52 4.85
C ALA A 40 -4.13 -8.31 5.79
N GLU A 41 -4.66 -7.68 6.83
CA GLU A 41 -5.65 -8.26 7.76
C GLU A 41 -6.95 -8.64 7.05
N TRP A 42 -7.39 -7.86 6.06
CA TRP A 42 -8.53 -8.21 5.20
C TRP A 42 -8.26 -9.38 4.24
N GLY A 43 -7.03 -9.91 4.20
CA GLY A 43 -6.66 -11.11 3.44
C GLY A 43 -6.15 -10.86 2.03
N ALA A 44 -5.62 -9.67 1.74
CA ALA A 44 -5.03 -9.40 0.43
C ALA A 44 -3.70 -10.14 0.28
N ASP A 45 -3.44 -10.69 -0.90
CA ASP A 45 -2.19 -11.41 -1.18
C ASP A 45 -1.04 -10.44 -1.52
N GLY A 46 -1.35 -9.16 -1.73
CA GLY A 46 -0.38 -8.12 -1.98
C GLY A 46 -0.97 -6.71 -1.97
N VAL A 47 -0.08 -5.73 -1.88
CA VAL A 47 -0.42 -4.32 -1.77
C VAL A 47 0.38 -3.50 -2.79
N ILE A 48 -0.29 -2.64 -3.55
CA ILE A 48 0.34 -1.80 -4.58
C ILE A 48 0.32 -0.33 -4.15
N ILE A 49 1.50 0.29 -4.11
CA ILE A 49 1.70 1.66 -3.63
C ILE A 49 2.44 2.46 -4.71
N GLY A 50 1.72 3.26 -5.48
CA GLY A 50 2.27 4.07 -6.58
C GLY A 50 2.54 5.52 -6.20
N SER A 51 1.47 6.32 -6.12
CA SER A 51 1.57 7.78 -5.95
C SER A 51 2.38 8.21 -4.73
N ALA A 52 2.28 7.49 -3.60
CA ALA A 52 3.05 7.80 -2.40
C ALA A 52 4.56 7.53 -2.59
N MET A 53 4.94 6.50 -3.34
CA MET A 53 6.35 6.24 -3.68
C MET A 53 6.90 7.33 -4.60
N VAL A 54 6.15 7.69 -5.64
CA VAL A 54 6.54 8.74 -6.59
C VAL A 54 6.70 10.09 -5.88
N ARG A 55 5.83 10.42 -4.91
CA ARG A 55 5.97 11.65 -4.10
C ARG A 55 7.26 11.70 -3.30
N GLN A 56 7.70 10.57 -2.72
CA GLN A 56 8.97 10.56 -1.97
C GLN A 56 10.18 10.92 -2.84
N LEU A 57 10.18 10.46 -4.09
CA LEU A 57 11.21 10.78 -5.07
C LEU A 57 11.06 12.20 -5.64
N GLY A 58 9.87 12.52 -6.14
CA GLY A 58 9.61 13.71 -6.94
C GLY A 58 9.52 15.02 -6.15
N GLU A 59 9.17 14.95 -4.86
CA GLU A 59 9.05 16.15 -4.00
C GLU A 59 10.31 16.38 -3.15
N ALA A 60 11.40 15.64 -3.38
CA ALA A 60 12.64 15.84 -2.65
C ALA A 60 13.47 16.98 -3.25
N ALA A 61 14.24 17.68 -2.42
CA ALA A 61 15.06 18.80 -2.89
C ALA A 61 16.26 18.36 -3.76
N SER A 62 16.56 17.06 -3.84
CA SER A 62 17.56 16.50 -4.75
C SER A 62 17.33 15.00 -4.98
N PRO A 63 17.86 14.42 -6.07
CA PRO A 63 17.77 12.97 -6.33
C PRO A 63 18.31 12.12 -5.18
N LYS A 64 19.43 12.52 -4.56
CA LYS A 64 20.03 11.82 -3.41
C LYS A 64 19.11 11.81 -2.19
N GLN A 65 18.44 12.93 -1.91
CA GLN A 65 17.46 12.99 -0.83
C GLN A 65 16.20 12.19 -1.16
N GLY A 66 15.76 12.19 -2.43
CA GLY A 66 14.63 11.40 -2.90
C GLY A 66 14.85 9.91 -2.68
N LEU A 67 16.02 9.39 -3.03
CA LEU A 67 16.38 7.99 -2.77
C LEU A 67 16.36 7.65 -1.27
N LYS A 68 16.89 8.53 -0.42
CA LYS A 68 16.84 8.34 1.05
C LYS A 68 15.41 8.34 1.59
N ARG A 69 14.55 9.25 1.11
CA ARG A 69 13.13 9.32 1.48
C ARG A 69 12.39 8.06 1.04
N LEU A 70 12.61 7.63 -0.21
CA LEU A 70 12.03 6.42 -0.76
C LEU A 70 12.44 5.19 0.05
N GLU A 71 13.73 5.02 0.34
CA GLU A 71 14.23 3.89 1.13
C GLU A 71 13.56 3.85 2.52
N LYS A 72 13.57 4.98 3.25
CA LYS A 72 12.94 5.06 4.57
C LYS A 72 11.46 4.70 4.52
N TYR A 73 10.75 5.21 3.52
CA TYR A 73 9.32 4.98 3.33
C TYR A 73 9.01 3.53 2.93
N ALA A 74 9.76 2.97 1.98
CA ALA A 74 9.60 1.58 1.56
C ALA A 74 9.86 0.61 2.73
N ARG A 75 10.89 0.88 3.55
CA ARG A 75 11.15 0.10 4.78
C ARG A 75 10.00 0.19 5.78
N SER A 76 9.45 1.39 6.02
CA SER A 76 8.34 1.53 6.98
C SER A 76 7.08 0.78 6.55
N LEU A 77 6.82 0.73 5.24
CA LEU A 77 5.70 -0.04 4.68
C LEU A 77 5.98 -1.54 4.72
N LYS A 78 7.21 -1.97 4.39
CA LYS A 78 7.58 -3.38 4.43
C LYS A 78 7.52 -3.95 5.85
N ASN A 79 7.96 -3.19 6.86
CA ASN A 79 7.89 -3.58 8.27
C ASN A 79 6.46 -3.59 8.82
N ALA A 80 5.48 -3.07 8.08
CA ALA A 80 4.07 -3.11 8.45
C ALA A 80 3.41 -4.42 7.99
N LEU A 81 3.97 -5.10 7.00
CA LEU A 81 3.51 -6.43 6.64
C LEU A 81 3.99 -7.44 7.70
N PRO A 82 3.12 -8.38 8.13
CA PRO A 82 3.54 -9.49 8.98
C PRO A 82 4.58 -10.40 8.31
#